data_AF-A0A4Q0VQR8-F1
#
_entry.id   AF-A0A4Q0VQR8-F1
#
_cell.length_a   1.000
_cell.length_b   1.000
_cell.length_c   1.000
_cell.angle_alpha   90.00
_cell.angle_beta   90.00
_cell.angle_gamma   90.00
#
_symmetry.space_group_name_H-M   'P 1'
#
loop_
_entity.id
_entity.type
_entity.pdbx_description
1 polymer ?
#
loop_
_entity_poly.entity_id
_entity_poly.type
_entity_poly.pdbx_seq_one_letter_code
_entity_poly.pdbx_strand_id
1 'polypeptide(L)'
;MEQQSLTYFEKLERLYVLTETRKMLKSQLEEVNSSNQSPHLIEDDLHKIEQEIKIYANGHDIEELDFTTSSLINPVFYTDFEEVE
;
A
#
# COMPACT_ATOMS: atom_id res chain seq x y z
N MET A 1 -5.52 18.42 6.91
CA MET A 1 -4.30 18.83 6.19
C MET A 1 -4.65 18.79 4.72
N GLU A 2 -4.43 19.88 3.99
CA GLU A 2 -4.67 19.93 2.54
C GLU A 2 -3.77 18.87 1.89
N GLN A 3 -4.33 17.74 1.46
CA GLN A 3 -3.62 16.79 0.63
C GLN A 3 -3.35 17.51 -0.68
N GLN A 4 -2.13 18.00 -0.86
CA GLN A 4 -1.65 18.38 -2.19
C GLN A 4 -1.95 17.21 -3.13
N SER A 5 -2.67 17.49 -4.21
CA SER A 5 -3.04 16.49 -5.21
C SER A 5 -1.75 15.94 -5.82
N LEU A 6 -1.35 14.75 -5.38
CA LEU A 6 -0.21 14.04 -5.96
C LEU A 6 -0.49 13.75 -7.44
N THR A 7 0.54 13.91 -8.26
CA THR A 7 0.52 13.41 -9.63
C THR A 7 0.36 11.89 -9.66
N TYR A 8 -0.11 11.36 -10.79
CA TYR A 8 -0.24 9.91 -10.97
C TYR A 8 1.06 9.16 -10.67
N PHE A 9 2.20 9.68 -11.14
CA PHE A 9 3.50 9.07 -10.89
C PHE A 9 3.86 9.05 -9.40
N GLU A 10 3.64 10.15 -8.68
CA GLU A 10 3.90 10.22 -7.24
C GLU A 10 2.98 9.28 -6.43
N LYS A 11 1.72 9.10 -6.86
CA LYS A 11 0.81 8.10 -6.26
C LYS A 11 1.35 6.69 -6.45
N LEU A 12 1.84 6.35 -7.65
CA LEU A 12 2.45 5.06 -7.93
C LEU A 12 3.72 4.82 -7.11
N GLU A 13 4.59 5.82 -7.03
CA GLU A 13 5.81 5.72 -6.21
C GLU A 13 5.48 5.49 -4.74
N ARG A 14 4.49 6.23 -4.19
CA ARG A 14 4.03 6.00 -2.82
C ARG A 14 3.42 4.62 -2.63
N LEU A 15 2.56 4.17 -3.53
CA LEU A 15 1.97 2.83 -3.49
C LEU A 15 3.03 1.73 -3.51
N TYR A 16 4.05 1.89 -4.34
CA TYR A 16 5.18 0.97 -4.41
C TYR A 16 5.94 0.91 -3.08
N VAL A 17 6.33 2.07 -2.53
CA VAL A 17 7.04 2.17 -1.24
C VAL A 17 6.21 1.56 -0.11
N LEU A 18 4.91 1.86 -0.04
CA LEU A 18 4.01 1.30 0.98
C LEU A 18 3.87 -0.21 0.85
N THR A 19 3.77 -0.73 -0.37
CA THR A 19 3.66 -2.17 -0.63
C THR A 19 4.92 -2.92 -0.20
N GLU A 20 6.11 -2.39 -0.54
CA GLU A 20 7.38 -2.98 -0.11
C GLU A 20 7.57 -2.89 1.40
N THR A 21 7.18 -1.77 2.01
CA THR A 21 7.23 -1.58 3.47
C THR A 21 6.30 -2.58 4.18
N ARG A 22 5.09 -2.80 3.65
CA ARG A 22 4.16 -3.81 4.16
C ARG A 22 4.76 -5.22 4.10
N LYS A 23 5.39 -5.60 2.99
CA LYS A 23 6.06 -6.91 2.85
C LYS A 23 7.14 -7.09 3.90
N MET A 24 7.98 -6.07 4.10
CA MET A 24 9.02 -6.07 5.13
C MET A 24 8.43 -6.24 6.53
N LEU A 25 7.39 -5.47 6.89
CA LEU A 25 6.76 -5.56 8.20
C LEU A 25 6.06 -6.90 8.44
N LYS A 26 5.44 -7.50 7.41
CA LYS A 26 4.89 -8.86 7.50
C LYS A 26 5.98 -9.90 7.79
N SER A 27 7.13 -9.80 7.13
CA SER A 27 8.28 -10.67 7.43
C SER A 27 8.75 -10.49 8.88
N GLN A 28 8.87 -9.25 9.35
CA GLN A 28 9.25 -8.97 10.74
C GLN A 28 8.21 -9.49 11.74
N LEU A 29 6.91 -9.39 11.41
CA LEU A 29 5.83 -9.91 12.23
C LEU A 29 5.96 -11.43 12.43
N GLU A 30 6.27 -12.17 11.36
CA GLU A 30 6.50 -13.62 11.42
C GLU A 30 7.70 -13.97 12.32
N GLU A 31 8.79 -13.20 12.24
CA GLU A 31 9.98 -13.36 13.10
C GLU A 31 9.69 -13.06 14.58
N VAL A 32 8.97 -11.98 14.86
CA VAL A 32 8.60 -11.53 16.22
C VAL A 32 7.63 -12.50 16.88
N ASN A 33 6.63 -13.00 16.13
CA ASN A 33 5.72 -14.04 16.59
C ASN A 33 6.45 -15.33 16.93
N SER A 34 7.51 -15.67 16.18
CA SER A 34 8.38 -16.81 16.47
C SER A 34 9.25 -16.61 17.71
N SER A 35 9.41 -15.37 18.17
CA SER A 35 10.30 -14.97 19.27
C SER A 35 9.59 -14.68 20.60
N ASN A 36 8.26 -14.93 20.69
CA ASN A 36 7.41 -14.60 21.86
C ASN A 36 7.49 -13.12 22.31
N GLN A 37 7.85 -12.21 21.40
CA GLN A 37 7.85 -10.78 21.63
C GLN A 37 6.50 -10.20 21.23
N SER A 38 6.08 -9.08 21.86
CA SER A 38 4.80 -8.45 21.52
C SER A 38 4.89 -7.78 20.15
N PRO A 39 4.04 -8.18 19.17
CA PRO A 39 4.06 -7.61 17.82
C PRO A 39 3.24 -6.33 17.68
N HIS A 40 2.65 -5.80 18.75
CA HIS A 40 1.62 -4.75 18.71
C HIS A 40 2.02 -3.52 17.89
N LEU A 41 3.28 -3.09 17.97
CA LEU A 41 3.77 -1.94 17.18
C LEU A 41 3.80 -2.23 15.68
N ILE A 42 4.18 -3.45 15.30
CA ILE A 42 4.22 -3.89 13.90
C ILE A 42 2.80 -4.03 13.34
N GLU A 43 1.87 -4.56 14.14
CA GLU A 43 0.45 -4.66 13.78
C GLU A 43 -0.19 -3.28 13.58
N ASP A 44 0.07 -2.34 14.49
CA ASP A 44 -0.41 -0.96 14.37
C ASP A 44 0.13 -0.26 13.12
N ASP A 45 1.42 -0.44 12.80
CA ASP A 45 2.03 0.17 11.63
C ASP A 45 1.57 -0.49 10.33
N LEU A 46 1.36 -1.81 10.32
CA LEU A 46 0.71 -2.52 9.22
C LEU A 46 -0.70 -1.97 8.97
N HIS A 47 -1.49 -1.76 10.03
CA HIS A 47 -2.82 -1.19 9.90
C HIS A 47 -2.80 0.20 9.27
N LYS A 48 -1.89 1.08 9.70
CA LYS A 48 -1.74 2.43 9.11
C LYS A 48 -1.37 2.36 7.63
N ILE A 49 -0.43 1.49 7.26
CA ILE A 49 0.00 1.32 5.87
C ILE A 49 -1.15 0.81 5.00
N GLU A 50 -1.94 -0.15 5.49
CA GLU A 50 -3.09 -0.67 4.75
C GLU A 50 -4.17 0.41 4.54
N GLN A 51 -4.41 1.28 5.52
CA GLN A 51 -5.28 2.44 5.34
C GLN A 51 -4.71 3.42 4.31
N GLU A 52 -3.42 3.69 4.34
CA GLU A 52 -2.78 4.63 3.43
C GLU A 52 -2.77 4.11 1.97
N ILE A 53 -2.57 2.80 1.78
CA ILE A 53 -2.67 2.16 0.47
C ILE A 53 -4.09 2.30 -0.10
N LYS A 54 -5.13 2.08 0.71
CA LYS A 54 -6.53 2.28 0.28
C LYS A 54 -6.77 3.72 -0.20
N ILE A 55 -6.17 4.70 0.46
CA ILE A 55 -6.30 6.11 0.05
C ILE A 55 -5.67 6.34 -1.33
N TYR A 56 -4.49 5.79 -1.60
CA TYR A 56 -3.84 5.96 -2.91
C TYR A 56 -4.40 5.06 -4.01
N ALA A 57 -5.03 3.95 -3.65
CA ALA A 57 -5.68 3.00 -4.56
C ALA A 57 -7.20 3.26 -4.69
N ASN A 58 -7.69 4.45 -4.29
CA ASN A 58 -9.11 4.85 -4.36
C ASN A 58 -10.08 3.82 -3.76
N GLY A 59 -9.71 3.20 -2.65
CA GLY A 59 -10.53 2.24 -1.91
C GLY A 59 -10.31 0.78 -2.25
N HIS A 60 -9.50 0.47 -3.27
CA HIS A 60 -9.15 -0.91 -3.60
C HIS A 60 -8.23 -1.55 -2.56
N ASP A 61 -8.44 -2.84 -2.31
CA ASP A 61 -7.60 -3.62 -1.43
C ASP A 61 -6.26 -3.93 -2.10
N ILE A 62 -5.18 -3.96 -1.31
CA ILE A 62 -3.83 -4.21 -1.82
C ILE A 62 -3.69 -5.60 -2.45
N GLU A 63 -4.49 -6.58 -2.02
CA GLU A 63 -4.55 -7.91 -2.60
C GLU A 63 -5.08 -7.92 -4.04
N GLU A 64 -5.83 -6.88 -4.44
CA GLU A 64 -6.29 -6.65 -5.81
C GLU A 64 -5.21 -5.99 -6.69
N LEU A 65 -4.16 -5.43 -6.06
CA LEU A 65 -3.05 -4.77 -6.73
C LEU A 65 -1.96 -5.81 -7.06
N ASP A 66 -2.00 -6.36 -8.28
CA ASP A 66 -0.92 -7.23 -8.77
C ASP A 66 0.30 -6.40 -9.19
N PHE A 67 1.27 -6.26 -8.28
CA PHE A 67 2.58 -5.66 -8.56
C PHE A 67 3.63 -6.69 -9.04
N THR A 68 3.29 -7.99 -9.07
CA THR A 68 4.23 -9.07 -9.37
C THR A 68 4.41 -9.28 -10.86
N THR A 69 3.36 -9.03 -11.64
CA THR A 69 3.50 -8.76 -13.06
C THR A 69 4.03 -7.33 -13.19
N SER A 70 5.27 -7.18 -13.63
CA SER A 70 6.04 -5.92 -13.63
C SER A 70 5.46 -4.77 -14.49
N SER A 71 4.18 -4.85 -14.85
CA SER A 71 3.38 -3.74 -15.35
C SER A 71 2.81 -2.95 -14.17
N LEU A 72 3.67 -2.21 -13.46
CA LEU A 72 3.28 -1.05 -12.64
C LEU A 72 2.53 0.04 -13.45
N ILE A 73 2.21 -0.22 -14.73
CA ILE A 73 1.80 0.75 -15.74
C ILE A 73 0.89 0.06 -16.76
N ASN A 74 -0.29 -0.38 -16.34
CA ASN A 74 -1.37 -0.47 -17.31
C ASN A 74 -2.47 0.51 -16.89
N PRO A 75 -2.57 1.68 -17.55
CA PRO A 75 -3.60 2.67 -17.27
C PRO A 75 -5.01 2.07 -17.30
N VAL A 76 -5.24 0.98 -18.04
CA VAL A 76 -6.54 0.31 -18.15
C VAL A 76 -7.07 -0.27 -16.83
N PHE A 77 -6.20 -0.63 -15.88
CA PHE A 77 -6.65 -1.02 -14.53
C PHE A 77 -6.90 0.19 -13.63
N TYR A 78 -6.48 1.38 -14.08
CA TYR A 78 -6.49 2.61 -13.32
C TYR A 78 -7.36 3.71 -13.96
N THR A 79 -8.00 3.47 -15.10
CA THR A 79 -8.88 4.44 -15.79
C THR A 79 -10.18 4.70 -15.03
N ASP A 80 -10.59 3.79 -14.14
CA ASP A 80 -11.69 4.05 -13.20
C ASP A 80 -11.30 5.05 -12.09
N PHE A 81 -10.02 5.46 -12.01
CA PHE A 81 -9.53 6.45 -11.05
C PHE A 81 -9.56 7.89 -11.57
N GLU A 82 -10.00 8.12 -12.81
CA GLU A 82 -10.19 9.44 -13.41
C GLU A 82 -11.63 9.99 -13.29
N GLU A 83 -12.62 9.20 -12.89
CA GLU A 83 -14.00 9.68 -12.74
C GLU A 83 -14.37 10.05 -11.29
N VAL A 84 -13.91 11.21 -10.82
CA VAL A 84 -14.72 12.05 -9.92
C VAL A 84 -14.39 13.52 -10.21
N GLU A 85 -15.18 14.12 -11.10
CA GLU A 85 -15.38 15.58 -11.18
C GLU A 85 -16.68 15.95 -10.45
#